data_AF-A0A6P8AX54-F1
#
_entry.id   AF-A0A6P8AX54-F1
#
_cell.length_a   1.000
_cell.length_b   1.000
_cell.length_c   1.000
_cell.angle_alpha   90.00
_cell.angle_beta   90.00
_cell.angle_gamma   90.00
#
_symmetry.space_group_name_H-M   'P 1'
#
loop_
_entity.id
_entity.type
_entity.pdbx_description
1 polymer ?
#
loop_
_entity_poly.entity_id
_entity_poly.type
_entity_poly.pdbx_seq_one_letter_code
_entity_poly.pdbx_strand_id
1 'polypeptide(L)'
;MGAEQSKLPGEQQREKVLARRSRNDLDLLSFDDDCVHVDEKQIGGGPQLARDAEDLPISQMADWQSSILADPKNRLALTALSAYQPKELLLNRRLTSNDLHVFNLKVPFEGGPITNQRSSGRCWLFASTNVFRVAIMQKYKLDAFELSQNYLFFWDKLEKSNYFLEQVLDTADMDLDSRLVQTLVQAPLSDGGQWDMVVNLVNKYGLVPQILYPDSFNATSSSTINSIVYSKLREYALILRKMMRSPKTTAEQLSHTKVKMVKDIYTVLTLTLGPPPSATEKFTWTFADKNGKAREVQTTPLEFAKDIYSAEFRVTHSTITNMVSLVNDPRNDYMSLLTVDRLGNVVGGRGITYINVAMDKLKSACVAMLKAGQPVFFGCDVGKFSNTALGVMDLDLIDYELGFNVGVLGMSKADRLRTGESAMTHAMVLTAVHIDEKTGKTVRWRVQNSWGEAAGEKGWFVMKDSWMDEFVYQAVVDVQVLSKEVKDVLKQKPVELPLWDPMGALA
;
A
#
# COMPACT_ATOMS: atom_id res chain seq x y z
N MET A 1 -62.29 -40.08 -28.34
CA MET A 1 -61.29 -40.86 -27.57
C MET A 1 -60.16 -39.89 -27.25
N GLY A 2 -60.09 -39.22 -26.11
CA GLY A 2 -60.27 -39.72 -24.75
C GLY A 2 -58.92 -40.22 -24.23
N ALA A 3 -58.05 -39.30 -23.79
CA ALA A 3 -56.88 -39.60 -22.94
C ALA A 3 -56.43 -38.31 -22.23
N GLU A 4 -57.00 -38.09 -21.05
CA GLU A 4 -56.37 -37.29 -20.00
C GLU A 4 -55.08 -38.00 -19.57
N GLN A 5 -53.95 -37.29 -19.49
CA GLN A 5 -52.84 -37.69 -18.63
C GLN A 5 -52.80 -36.72 -17.46
N SER A 6 -53.28 -37.23 -16.32
CA SER A 6 -53.18 -36.60 -15.01
C SER A 6 -51.72 -36.35 -14.65
N LYS A 7 -51.35 -35.09 -14.39
CA LYS A 7 -50.11 -34.80 -13.66
C LYS A 7 -50.24 -35.36 -12.25
N LEU A 8 -49.27 -36.17 -11.83
CA LEU A 8 -49.21 -36.75 -10.49
C LEU A 8 -49.18 -35.62 -9.43
N PRO A 9 -50.00 -35.68 -8.36
CA PRO A 9 -50.06 -34.64 -7.33
C PRO A 9 -48.73 -34.35 -6.60
N GLY A 10 -47.74 -35.24 -6.73
CA GLY A 10 -46.44 -35.15 -6.05
C GLY A 10 -45.42 -34.21 -6.69
N GLU A 11 -45.47 -33.94 -8.01
CA GLU A 11 -44.49 -33.07 -8.67
C GLU A 11 -44.74 -31.58 -8.37
N GLN A 12 -46.01 -31.15 -8.37
CA GLN A 12 -46.36 -29.78 -7.95
C GLN A 12 -46.13 -29.53 -6.45
N GLN A 13 -46.19 -30.57 -5.61
CA GLN A 13 -45.81 -30.46 -4.20
C GLN A 13 -44.30 -30.41 -4.02
N ARG A 14 -43.50 -31.16 -4.80
CA ARG A 14 -42.03 -31.08 -4.78
C ARG A 14 -41.51 -29.75 -5.28
N GLU A 15 -42.03 -29.20 -6.38
CA GLU A 15 -41.66 -27.86 -6.85
C GLU A 15 -42.04 -26.76 -5.83
N LYS A 16 -43.21 -26.86 -5.19
CA LYS A 16 -43.61 -25.90 -4.14
C LYS A 16 -42.80 -26.04 -2.86
N VAL A 17 -42.31 -27.23 -2.51
CA VAL A 17 -41.46 -27.47 -1.33
C VAL A 17 -40.02 -27.03 -1.58
N LEU A 18 -39.49 -27.22 -2.80
CA LEU A 18 -38.17 -26.71 -3.21
C LEU A 18 -38.16 -25.18 -3.33
N ALA A 19 -39.22 -24.58 -3.90
CA ALA A 19 -39.37 -23.13 -3.97
C ALA A 19 -39.62 -22.49 -2.59
N ARG A 20 -40.30 -23.21 -1.65
CA ARG A 20 -40.44 -22.76 -0.25
C ARG A 20 -39.16 -22.91 0.56
N ARG A 21 -38.34 -23.94 0.33
CA ARG A 21 -37.01 -24.07 0.96
C ARG A 21 -36.05 -22.99 0.48
N SER A 22 -35.99 -22.74 -0.83
CA SER A 22 -35.17 -21.64 -1.39
C SER A 22 -35.58 -20.25 -0.87
N ARG A 23 -36.87 -20.01 -0.59
CA ARG A 23 -37.32 -18.76 0.05
C ARG A 23 -37.00 -18.71 1.55
N ASN A 24 -37.21 -19.81 2.27
CA ASN A 24 -36.91 -19.86 3.72
C ASN A 24 -35.40 -19.77 4.01
N ASP A 25 -34.54 -20.27 3.13
CA ASP A 25 -33.08 -20.18 3.30
C ASP A 25 -32.55 -18.75 3.03
N LEU A 26 -33.26 -17.95 2.22
CA LEU A 26 -32.99 -16.52 2.07
C LEU A 26 -33.56 -15.69 3.25
N ASP A 27 -34.70 -16.09 3.81
CA ASP A 27 -35.31 -15.41 4.97
C ASP A 27 -34.52 -15.62 6.28
N LEU A 28 -33.65 -16.64 6.36
CA LEU A 28 -32.75 -16.86 7.51
C LEU A 28 -31.51 -15.94 7.51
N LEU A 29 -31.27 -15.20 6.42
CA LEU A 29 -30.11 -14.31 6.23
C LEU A 29 -30.52 -12.84 6.10
N SER A 30 -31.66 -12.42 6.66
CA SER A 30 -31.90 -11.00 6.91
C SER A 30 -30.97 -10.54 8.03
N PHE A 31 -29.74 -10.19 7.68
CA PHE A 31 -28.91 -9.37 8.54
C PHE A 31 -29.56 -7.98 8.57
N ASP A 32 -30.31 -7.70 9.64
CA ASP A 32 -30.63 -6.32 9.98
C ASP A 32 -29.29 -5.55 10.09
N ASP A 33 -29.22 -4.39 9.45
CA ASP A 33 -28.06 -3.49 9.30
C ASP A 33 -27.54 -2.89 10.64
N ASP A 34 -27.87 -3.51 11.76
CA ASP A 34 -27.37 -3.14 13.08
C ASP A 34 -26.03 -3.84 13.32
N CYS A 35 -24.94 -3.19 12.89
CA CYS A 35 -23.58 -3.55 13.26
C CYS A 35 -23.43 -3.62 14.79
N VAL A 36 -23.60 -4.81 15.37
CA VAL A 36 -23.26 -5.08 16.76
C VAL A 36 -21.74 -5.07 16.88
N HIS A 37 -21.21 -4.05 17.54
CA HIS A 37 -19.80 -4.01 17.92
C HIS A 37 -19.54 -5.15 18.91
N VAL A 38 -19.09 -6.31 18.42
CA VAL A 38 -18.70 -7.42 19.29
C VAL A 38 -17.33 -7.10 19.87
N ASP A 39 -17.32 -6.55 21.09
CA ASP A 39 -16.12 -6.45 21.90
C ASP A 39 -15.72 -7.88 22.31
N GLU A 40 -14.65 -8.43 21.72
CA GLU A 40 -14.18 -9.80 21.98
C GLU A 40 -13.92 -10.06 23.47
N LYS A 41 -13.70 -9.00 24.27
CA LYS A 41 -13.58 -9.09 25.74
C LYS A 41 -14.87 -9.42 26.47
N GLN A 42 -16.03 -9.36 25.80
CA GLN A 42 -17.35 -9.72 26.34
C GLN A 42 -17.88 -11.08 25.87
N ILE A 43 -17.15 -11.82 25.01
CA ILE A 43 -17.54 -13.17 24.58
C ILE A 43 -17.14 -14.18 25.67
N GLY A 44 -17.79 -14.09 26.83
CA GLY A 44 -17.63 -15.03 27.93
C GLY A 44 -18.98 -15.62 28.33
N GLY A 45 -19.17 -16.93 28.10
CA GLY A 45 -20.14 -17.74 28.85
C GLY A 45 -21.45 -18.15 28.15
N GLY A 46 -21.60 -17.92 26.84
CA GLY A 46 -22.72 -18.52 26.08
C GLY A 46 -22.52 -20.04 25.88
N PRO A 47 -23.59 -20.85 25.78
CA PRO A 47 -23.45 -22.25 25.42
C PRO A 47 -22.77 -22.35 24.05
N GLN A 48 -21.60 -22.97 24.02
CA GLN A 48 -20.87 -23.22 22.79
C GLN A 48 -21.71 -24.16 21.94
N LEU A 49 -22.14 -23.70 20.75
CA LEU A 49 -22.85 -24.53 19.80
C LEU A 49 -21.96 -25.72 19.43
N ALA A 50 -22.31 -26.90 19.92
CA ALA A 50 -21.62 -28.14 19.57
C ALA A 50 -22.22 -28.68 18.28
N ARG A 51 -21.39 -28.76 17.23
CA ARG A 51 -21.73 -29.39 15.95
C ARG A 51 -20.59 -30.35 15.57
N ASP A 52 -20.94 -31.54 15.13
CA ASP A 52 -19.95 -32.45 14.57
C ASP A 52 -19.44 -31.93 13.22
N ALA A 53 -18.20 -32.30 12.88
CA ALA A 53 -17.68 -32.03 11.54
C ALA A 53 -18.41 -32.91 10.53
N GLU A 54 -18.94 -32.28 9.48
CA GLU A 54 -19.63 -32.96 8.39
C GLU A 54 -18.72 -33.01 7.16
N ASP A 55 -18.78 -34.12 6.43
CA ASP A 55 -18.12 -34.27 5.14
C ASP A 55 -18.94 -33.62 4.01
N LEU A 56 -18.41 -33.63 2.79
CA LEU A 56 -19.13 -33.19 1.59
C LEU A 56 -19.72 -34.42 0.88
N PRO A 57 -21.04 -34.65 0.93
CA PRO A 57 -21.64 -35.83 0.32
C PRO A 57 -21.51 -35.81 -1.21
N ILE A 58 -21.06 -36.94 -1.78
CA ILE A 58 -20.86 -37.06 -3.24
C ILE A 58 -22.16 -36.84 -4.02
N SER A 59 -23.29 -37.32 -3.50
CA SER A 59 -24.60 -37.12 -4.11
C SER A 59 -24.97 -35.63 -4.20
N GLN A 60 -24.68 -34.87 -3.13
CA GLN A 60 -24.98 -33.44 -3.08
C GLN A 60 -24.14 -32.65 -4.09
N MET A 61 -22.87 -33.00 -4.26
CA MET A 61 -22.00 -32.38 -5.27
C MET A 61 -22.48 -32.65 -6.70
N ALA A 62 -22.98 -33.86 -6.99
CA ALA A 62 -23.54 -34.21 -8.29
C ALA A 62 -24.83 -33.43 -8.60
N ASP A 63 -25.69 -33.24 -7.58
CA ASP A 63 -26.90 -32.44 -7.69
C ASP A 63 -26.56 -30.96 -7.94
N TRP A 64 -25.59 -30.40 -7.22
CA TRP A 64 -25.11 -29.03 -7.44
C TRP A 64 -24.56 -28.82 -8.84
N GLN A 65 -23.70 -29.72 -9.34
CA GLN A 65 -23.16 -29.63 -10.69
C GLN A 65 -24.28 -29.64 -11.75
N SER A 66 -25.25 -30.54 -11.61
CA SER A 66 -26.40 -30.63 -12.51
C SER A 66 -27.23 -29.35 -12.48
N SER A 67 -27.48 -28.80 -11.29
CA SER A 67 -28.20 -27.54 -11.11
C SER A 67 -27.47 -26.34 -11.70
N ILE A 68 -26.14 -26.25 -11.52
CA ILE A 68 -25.32 -25.17 -12.07
C ILE A 68 -25.36 -25.19 -13.60
N LEU A 69 -25.23 -26.38 -14.22
CA LEU A 69 -25.18 -26.53 -15.68
C LEU A 69 -26.56 -26.46 -16.36
N ALA A 70 -27.66 -26.55 -15.61
CA ALA A 70 -29.01 -26.34 -16.13
C ALA A 70 -29.19 -24.89 -16.63
N ASP A 71 -28.51 -23.93 -16.00
CA ASP A 71 -28.55 -22.52 -16.41
C ASP A 71 -27.72 -22.29 -17.70
N PRO A 72 -28.33 -21.85 -18.82
CA PRO A 72 -27.61 -21.51 -20.04
C PRO A 72 -26.53 -20.43 -19.82
N LYS A 73 -26.73 -19.47 -18.91
CA LYS A 73 -25.73 -18.43 -18.60
C LYS A 73 -24.48 -19.05 -17.97
N ASN A 74 -24.63 -20.02 -17.07
CA ASN A 74 -23.49 -20.72 -16.47
C ASN A 74 -22.75 -21.61 -17.49
N ARG A 75 -23.46 -22.22 -18.45
CA ARG A 75 -22.81 -22.96 -19.55
C ARG A 75 -22.01 -22.05 -20.48
N LEU A 76 -22.53 -20.87 -20.80
CA LEU A 76 -21.80 -19.84 -21.54
C LEU A 76 -20.57 -19.37 -20.75
N ALA A 77 -20.75 -19.07 -19.46
CA ALA A 77 -19.67 -18.66 -18.57
C ALA A 77 -18.60 -19.74 -18.47
N LEU A 78 -18.96 -21.03 -18.34
CA LEU A 78 -18.03 -22.15 -18.35
C LEU A 78 -17.18 -22.18 -19.62
N THR A 79 -17.79 -22.03 -20.79
CA THR A 79 -17.04 -22.02 -22.06
C THR A 79 -16.05 -20.86 -22.12
N ALA A 80 -16.47 -19.66 -21.74
CA ALA A 80 -15.63 -18.47 -21.85
C ALA A 80 -14.55 -18.41 -20.75
N LEU A 81 -14.91 -18.65 -19.48
CA LEU A 81 -14.00 -18.59 -18.33
C LEU A 81 -13.00 -19.76 -18.31
N SER A 82 -13.27 -20.86 -19.00
CA SER A 82 -12.27 -21.93 -19.19
C SER A 82 -11.20 -21.58 -20.22
N ALA A 83 -11.44 -20.58 -21.07
CA ALA A 83 -10.54 -20.19 -22.15
C ALA A 83 -9.81 -18.85 -21.90
N TYR A 84 -10.32 -17.99 -21.02
CA TYR A 84 -9.80 -16.65 -20.78
C TYR A 84 -9.67 -16.32 -19.29
N GLN A 85 -8.81 -15.35 -18.96
CA GLN A 85 -8.67 -14.86 -17.59
C GLN A 85 -9.96 -14.16 -17.13
N PRO A 86 -10.55 -14.53 -15.96
CA PRO A 86 -11.83 -13.98 -15.52
C PRO A 86 -11.88 -12.45 -15.41
N LYS A 87 -10.82 -11.82 -14.87
CA LYS A 87 -10.78 -10.36 -14.68
C LYS A 87 -10.82 -9.58 -15.99
N GLU A 88 -10.19 -10.11 -17.05
CA GLU A 88 -10.19 -9.49 -18.37
C GLU A 88 -11.53 -9.72 -19.09
N LEU A 89 -12.08 -10.93 -18.96
CA LEU A 89 -13.34 -11.29 -19.59
C LEU A 89 -14.54 -10.55 -18.99
N LEU A 90 -14.56 -10.40 -17.67
CA LEU A 90 -15.65 -9.77 -16.90
C LEU A 90 -15.47 -8.25 -16.72
N LEU A 91 -14.54 -7.65 -17.47
CA LEU A 91 -14.27 -6.22 -17.41
C LEU A 91 -15.47 -5.41 -17.94
N ASN A 92 -15.94 -4.44 -17.17
CA ASN A 92 -17.05 -3.60 -17.56
C ASN A 92 -16.61 -2.52 -18.57
N ARG A 93 -16.84 -2.80 -19.86
CA ARG A 93 -16.44 -1.93 -20.98
C ARG A 93 -17.15 -0.58 -21.02
N ARG A 94 -18.22 -0.37 -20.25
CA ARG A 94 -18.90 0.94 -20.19
C ARG A 94 -18.06 2.00 -19.46
N LEU A 95 -17.01 1.57 -18.76
CA LEU A 95 -16.13 2.43 -17.97
C LEU A 95 -14.88 2.91 -18.74
N THR A 96 -14.81 2.76 -20.06
CA THR A 96 -13.65 3.17 -20.88
C THR A 96 -13.86 4.50 -21.62
N SER A 97 -14.59 5.46 -21.03
CA SER A 97 -14.83 6.76 -21.67
C SER A 97 -13.61 7.68 -21.58
N ASN A 98 -13.29 8.40 -22.66
CA ASN A 98 -12.16 9.34 -22.72
C ASN A 98 -12.29 10.52 -21.74
N ASP A 99 -13.51 10.88 -21.31
CA ASP A 99 -13.75 12.02 -20.40
C ASP A 99 -13.26 11.76 -18.96
N LEU A 100 -12.86 10.52 -18.64
CA LEU A 100 -12.43 10.15 -17.29
C LEU A 100 -11.19 10.91 -16.81
N HIS A 101 -10.29 11.31 -17.72
CA HIS A 101 -9.06 12.02 -17.38
C HIS A 101 -9.21 13.56 -17.29
N VAL A 102 -10.43 14.09 -17.33
CA VAL A 102 -10.70 15.52 -17.14
C VAL A 102 -10.96 15.83 -15.67
N PHE A 103 -10.21 16.77 -15.08
CA PHE A 103 -10.29 17.15 -13.65
C PHE A 103 -10.39 18.67 -13.53
N ASN A 104 -11.24 19.18 -12.62
CA ASN A 104 -11.46 20.62 -12.46
C ASN A 104 -10.61 21.28 -11.36
N LEU A 105 -9.98 20.49 -10.48
CA LEU A 105 -8.97 20.94 -9.55
C LEU A 105 -7.69 20.12 -9.76
N LYS A 106 -6.60 20.77 -10.17
CA LYS A 106 -5.33 20.13 -10.51
C LYS A 106 -4.17 20.93 -9.94
N VAL A 107 -3.12 20.24 -9.48
CA VAL A 107 -1.88 20.92 -9.09
C VAL A 107 -1.29 21.68 -10.29
N PRO A 108 -0.69 22.86 -10.08
CA PRO A 108 -0.13 23.65 -11.19
C PRO A 108 0.95 22.90 -11.98
N PHE A 109 1.65 21.97 -11.31
CA PHE A 109 2.77 21.25 -11.89
C PHE A 109 2.82 19.80 -11.38
N GLU A 110 2.67 18.83 -12.29
CA GLU A 110 2.57 17.39 -11.96
C GLU A 110 3.92 16.66 -11.89
N GLY A 111 4.99 17.30 -12.35
CA GLY A 111 6.32 16.71 -12.47
C GLY A 111 6.42 15.67 -13.60
N GLY A 112 7.59 15.60 -14.21
CA GLY A 112 7.92 14.66 -15.28
C GLY A 112 9.42 14.32 -15.24
N PRO A 113 9.86 13.21 -15.87
CA PRO A 113 9.05 12.23 -16.62
C PRO A 113 8.22 11.32 -15.70
N ILE A 114 7.37 10.47 -16.28
CA ILE A 114 6.76 9.37 -15.53
C ILE A 114 7.85 8.38 -15.12
N THR A 115 7.81 7.97 -13.86
CA THR A 115 8.83 7.13 -13.26
C THR A 115 8.46 5.64 -13.35
N ASN A 116 9.44 4.75 -13.22
CA ASN A 116 9.21 3.31 -13.30
C ASN A 116 10.06 2.52 -12.30
N GLN A 117 9.42 1.98 -11.26
CA GLN A 117 10.06 1.15 -10.24
C GLN A 117 10.44 -0.25 -10.75
N ARG A 118 9.83 -0.69 -11.86
CA ARG A 118 10.01 -2.02 -12.47
C ARG A 118 9.75 -3.14 -11.45
N SER A 119 10.54 -4.21 -11.46
CA SER A 119 10.37 -5.37 -10.59
C SER A 119 11.04 -5.16 -9.23
N SER A 120 10.59 -4.12 -8.51
CA SER A 120 11.01 -3.81 -7.14
C SER A 120 9.87 -3.20 -6.33
N GLY A 121 9.84 -3.41 -5.02
CA GLY A 121 8.82 -2.85 -4.12
C GLY A 121 9.13 -1.43 -3.65
N ARG A 122 9.63 -0.58 -4.56
CA ARG A 122 10.12 0.78 -4.23
C ARG A 122 9.05 1.87 -4.35
N CYS A 123 7.78 1.51 -4.53
CA CYS A 123 6.68 2.44 -4.81
C CYS A 123 6.64 3.63 -3.85
N TRP A 124 6.84 3.40 -2.55
CA TRP A 124 6.88 4.43 -1.52
C TRP A 124 8.03 5.43 -1.69
N LEU A 125 9.21 4.99 -2.16
CA LEU A 125 10.32 5.88 -2.50
C LEU A 125 10.00 6.71 -3.75
N PHE A 126 9.42 6.07 -4.77
CA PHE A 126 9.01 6.75 -6.01
C PHE A 126 7.90 7.78 -5.74
N ALA A 127 6.86 7.43 -4.99
CA ALA A 127 5.77 8.33 -4.64
C ALA A 127 6.28 9.52 -3.82
N SER A 128 7.14 9.29 -2.82
CA SER A 128 7.72 10.37 -2.01
C SER A 128 8.61 11.30 -2.84
N THR A 129 9.49 10.74 -3.67
CA THR A 129 10.34 11.55 -4.54
C THR A 129 9.56 12.27 -5.65
N ASN A 130 8.44 11.70 -6.12
CA ASN A 130 7.52 12.37 -7.03
C ASN A 130 6.81 13.58 -6.39
N VAL A 131 6.55 13.53 -5.08
CA VAL A 131 6.08 14.70 -4.32
C VAL A 131 7.19 15.76 -4.19
N PHE A 132 8.41 15.35 -3.81
CA PHE A 132 9.52 16.29 -3.57
C PHE A 132 10.00 16.98 -4.84
N ARG A 133 10.05 16.27 -5.98
CA ARG A 133 10.61 16.80 -7.22
C ARG A 133 9.86 18.01 -7.76
N VAL A 134 8.56 18.16 -7.47
CA VAL A 134 7.75 19.29 -7.95
C VAL A 134 8.36 20.62 -7.51
N ALA A 135 8.79 20.71 -6.25
CA ALA A 135 9.40 21.92 -5.70
C ALA A 135 10.79 22.21 -6.32
N ILE A 136 11.60 21.15 -6.51
CA ILE A 136 12.93 21.23 -7.12
C ILE A 136 12.82 21.67 -8.59
N MET A 137 11.90 21.09 -9.34
CA MET A 137 11.67 21.42 -10.74
C MET A 137 11.28 22.88 -10.92
N GLN A 138 10.43 23.41 -10.04
CA GLN A 138 10.08 24.83 -10.09
C GLN A 138 11.25 25.73 -9.70
N LYS A 139 11.95 25.42 -8.61
CA LYS A 139 13.11 26.19 -8.14
C LYS A 139 14.17 26.34 -9.24
N TYR A 140 14.52 25.24 -9.89
CA TYR A 140 15.56 25.22 -10.92
C TYR A 140 15.02 25.42 -12.34
N LYS A 141 13.70 25.63 -12.50
CA LYS A 141 13.00 25.83 -13.77
C LYS A 141 13.26 24.70 -14.76
N LEU A 142 13.00 23.47 -14.35
CA LEU A 142 13.25 22.24 -15.12
C LEU A 142 11.97 21.74 -15.78
N ASP A 143 12.08 21.26 -17.02
CA ASP A 143 10.97 20.57 -17.70
C ASP A 143 10.85 19.10 -17.28
N ALA A 144 11.99 18.45 -17.00
CA ALA A 144 12.09 17.05 -16.60
C ALA A 144 13.16 16.88 -15.51
N PHE A 145 12.83 16.14 -14.44
CA PHE A 145 13.75 15.85 -13.35
C PHE A 145 13.30 14.66 -12.52
N GLU A 146 14.28 13.89 -12.06
CA GLU A 146 14.09 12.83 -11.08
C GLU A 146 15.12 12.95 -9.96
N LEU A 147 14.68 12.62 -8.75
CA LEU A 147 15.56 12.29 -7.64
C LEU A 147 15.99 10.83 -7.75
N SER A 148 17.19 10.50 -7.31
CA SER A 148 17.64 9.10 -7.29
C SER A 148 16.85 8.30 -6.26
N GLN A 149 15.95 7.44 -6.74
CA GLN A 149 15.26 6.47 -5.90
C GLN A 149 16.22 5.34 -5.48
N ASN A 150 17.20 5.00 -6.33
CA ASN A 150 18.28 4.06 -5.99
C ASN A 150 19.11 4.52 -4.79
N TYR A 151 19.35 5.83 -4.65
CA TYR A 151 20.11 6.39 -3.53
C TYR A 151 19.43 6.11 -2.19
N LEU A 152 18.12 6.41 -2.10
CA LEU A 152 17.33 6.11 -0.92
C LEU A 152 17.19 4.59 -0.71
N PHE A 153 17.04 3.81 -1.79
CA PHE A 153 16.93 2.36 -1.72
C PHE A 153 18.18 1.68 -1.15
N PHE A 154 19.37 2.15 -1.54
CA PHE A 154 20.64 1.68 -0.98
C PHE A 154 20.67 1.87 0.53
N TRP A 155 20.41 3.10 1.00
CA TRP A 155 20.49 3.43 2.41
C TRP A 155 19.39 2.76 3.22
N ASP A 156 18.17 2.64 2.68
CA ASP A 156 17.07 1.93 3.31
C ASP A 156 17.42 0.46 3.56
N LYS A 157 17.96 -0.25 2.56
CA LYS A 157 18.36 -1.65 2.74
C LYS A 157 19.43 -1.82 3.80
N LEU A 158 20.43 -0.94 3.81
CA LEU A 158 21.50 -1.00 4.80
C LEU A 158 20.97 -0.73 6.20
N GLU A 159 20.14 0.30 6.35
CA GLU A 159 19.57 0.70 7.63
C GLU A 159 18.61 -0.35 8.17
N LYS A 160 17.68 -0.84 7.35
CA LYS A 160 16.81 -1.95 7.75
C LYS A 160 17.60 -3.20 8.12
N SER A 161 18.76 -3.44 7.48
CA SER A 161 19.61 -4.59 7.85
C SER A 161 20.17 -4.40 9.25
N ASN A 162 20.67 -3.21 9.56
CA ASN A 162 21.14 -2.86 10.89
C ASN A 162 19.98 -2.90 11.92
N TYR A 163 18.82 -2.33 11.57
CA TYR A 163 17.62 -2.33 12.40
C TYR A 163 17.15 -3.75 12.73
N PHE A 164 17.06 -4.63 11.74
CA PHE A 164 16.75 -6.04 11.94
C PHE A 164 17.74 -6.72 12.91
N LEU A 165 19.05 -6.47 12.77
CA LEU A 165 20.04 -7.05 13.68
C LEU A 165 19.85 -6.54 15.12
N GLU A 166 19.47 -5.28 15.34
CA GLU A 166 19.09 -4.80 16.68
C GLU A 166 17.81 -5.46 17.19
N GLN A 167 16.81 -5.65 16.34
CA GLN A 167 15.56 -6.34 16.72
C GLN A 167 15.83 -7.81 17.12
N VAL A 168 16.78 -8.48 16.46
CA VAL A 168 17.23 -9.82 16.84
C VAL A 168 17.88 -9.83 18.23
N LEU A 169 18.68 -8.82 18.54
CA LEU A 169 19.33 -8.69 19.84
C LEU A 169 18.31 -8.41 20.94
N ASP A 170 17.35 -7.53 20.67
CA ASP A 170 16.27 -7.18 21.58
C ASP A 170 15.33 -8.35 21.89
N THR A 171 15.17 -9.28 20.94
CA THR A 171 14.28 -10.46 21.07
C THR A 171 15.06 -11.76 21.30
N ALA A 172 16.34 -11.69 21.71
CA ALA A 172 17.22 -12.85 21.81
C ALA A 172 16.80 -13.89 22.87
N ASP A 173 16.07 -13.44 23.89
CA ASP A 173 15.49 -14.22 24.98
C ASP A 173 14.21 -14.96 24.58
N MET A 174 13.47 -14.46 23.59
CA MET A 174 12.26 -15.09 23.05
C MET A 174 12.58 -16.38 22.28
N ASP A 175 11.59 -17.25 22.11
CA ASP A 175 11.72 -18.45 21.27
C ASP A 175 11.82 -18.10 19.79
N LEU A 176 12.63 -18.87 19.05
CA LEU A 176 12.82 -18.66 17.61
C LEU A 176 11.51 -18.86 16.84
N ASP A 177 10.66 -19.78 17.30
CA ASP A 177 9.38 -20.12 16.65
C ASP A 177 8.23 -19.24 17.14
N SER A 178 8.50 -18.27 18.01
CA SER A 178 7.48 -17.30 18.43
C SER A 178 7.03 -16.44 17.25
N ARG A 179 5.75 -16.03 17.25
CA ARG A 179 5.16 -15.24 16.17
C ARG A 179 5.97 -14.00 15.83
N LEU A 180 6.45 -13.26 16.84
CA LEU A 180 7.24 -12.05 16.65
C LEU A 180 8.57 -12.35 15.96
N VAL A 181 9.35 -13.31 16.48
CA VAL A 181 10.66 -13.64 15.91
C VAL A 181 10.51 -14.20 14.49
N GLN A 182 9.52 -15.07 14.25
CA GLN A 182 9.21 -15.57 12.90
C GLN A 182 8.83 -14.45 11.94
N THR A 183 8.02 -13.48 12.38
CA THR A 183 7.65 -12.31 11.57
C THR A 183 8.89 -11.50 11.18
N LEU A 184 9.79 -11.22 12.14
CA LEU A 184 11.03 -10.49 11.90
C LEU A 184 11.94 -11.20 10.87
N VAL A 185 12.10 -12.53 10.96
CA VAL A 185 13.01 -13.28 10.08
C VAL A 185 12.39 -13.66 8.73
N GLN A 186 11.06 -13.65 8.60
CA GLN A 186 10.37 -14.00 7.34
C GLN A 186 10.62 -12.96 6.25
N ALA A 187 10.52 -11.67 6.58
CA ALA A 187 10.74 -10.58 5.63
C ALA A 187 11.55 -9.43 6.26
N PRO A 188 12.82 -9.67 6.65
CA PRO A 188 13.63 -8.71 7.40
C PRO A 188 13.92 -7.41 6.65
N LEU A 189 13.73 -7.41 5.33
CA LEU A 189 14.16 -6.36 4.41
C LEU A 189 13.22 -6.25 3.19
N SER A 190 11.90 -6.33 3.40
CA SER A 190 10.98 -6.01 2.29
C SER A 190 11.37 -4.66 1.68
N ASP A 191 11.27 -4.54 0.36
CA ASP A 191 11.59 -3.29 -0.33
C ASP A 191 10.67 -2.16 0.16
N GLY A 192 9.47 -2.51 0.63
CA GLY A 192 8.43 -1.59 1.04
C GLY A 192 8.74 -0.81 2.31
N GLY A 193 8.06 0.30 2.46
CA GLY A 193 8.27 1.18 3.60
C GLY A 193 7.10 2.11 3.82
N GLN A 194 7.36 3.14 4.62
CA GLN A 194 6.36 4.11 5.06
C GLN A 194 6.91 5.54 4.95
N TRP A 195 6.03 6.53 5.03
CA TRP A 195 6.44 7.94 4.91
C TRP A 195 7.52 8.34 5.92
N ASP A 196 7.32 8.00 7.20
CA ASP A 196 8.29 8.33 8.26
C ASP A 196 9.66 7.67 8.04
N MET A 197 9.69 6.51 7.38
CA MET A 197 10.93 5.85 6.96
C MET A 197 11.66 6.64 5.86
N VAL A 198 10.94 7.32 4.96
CA VAL A 198 11.56 8.24 3.99
C VAL A 198 12.12 9.46 4.70
N VAL A 199 11.36 10.03 5.64
CA VAL A 199 11.81 11.18 6.44
C VAL A 199 13.11 10.85 7.17
N ASN A 200 13.22 9.65 7.75
CA ASN A 200 14.45 9.17 8.39
C ASN A 200 15.65 9.15 7.41
N LEU A 201 15.46 8.61 6.21
CA LEU A 201 16.51 8.53 5.20
C LEU A 201 16.92 9.91 4.69
N VAL A 202 15.95 10.77 4.37
CA VAL A 202 16.21 12.13 3.88
C VAL A 202 16.92 12.96 4.96
N ASN A 203 16.56 12.80 6.24
CA ASN A 203 17.22 13.51 7.33
C ASN A 203 18.66 13.05 7.55
N LYS A 204 18.94 11.76 7.36
CA LYS A 204 20.26 11.18 7.63
C LYS A 204 21.21 11.25 6.43
N TYR A 205 20.69 11.07 5.22
CA TYR A 205 21.49 10.92 4.00
C TYR A 205 21.20 11.99 2.95
N GLY A 206 20.06 12.68 3.03
CA GLY A 206 19.68 13.70 2.06
C GLY A 206 19.15 13.13 0.75
N LEU A 207 19.30 13.90 -0.32
CA LEU A 207 18.75 13.60 -1.64
C LEU A 207 19.78 13.92 -2.72
N VAL A 208 19.75 13.19 -3.82
CA VAL A 208 20.59 13.46 -5.00
C VAL A 208 19.76 13.39 -6.28
N PRO A 209 20.10 14.18 -7.32
CA PRO A 209 19.58 13.98 -8.67
C PRO A 209 19.80 12.54 -9.18
N GLN A 210 18.83 11.99 -9.90
CA GLN A 210 18.87 10.63 -10.45
C GLN A 210 20.12 10.39 -11.30
N ILE A 211 20.53 11.39 -12.08
CA ILE A 211 21.66 11.27 -13.00
C ILE A 211 23.02 11.07 -12.30
N LEU A 212 23.12 11.40 -11.01
CA LEU A 212 24.34 11.19 -10.22
C LEU A 212 24.44 9.80 -9.61
N TYR A 213 23.29 9.12 -9.45
CA TYR A 213 23.22 7.76 -8.94
C TYR A 213 22.03 7.05 -9.59
N PRO A 214 22.17 6.60 -10.86
CA PRO A 214 21.07 6.02 -11.61
C PRO A 214 20.67 4.64 -11.08
N ASP A 215 19.54 4.13 -11.57
CA ASP A 215 19.12 2.75 -11.29
C ASP A 215 20.11 1.74 -11.89
N SER A 216 20.61 0.84 -11.05
CA SER A 216 21.32 -0.37 -11.48
C SER A 216 20.34 -1.47 -11.89
N PHE A 217 20.83 -2.57 -12.47
CA PHE A 217 20.00 -3.75 -12.72
C PHE A 217 19.26 -4.22 -11.45
N ASN A 218 19.97 -4.32 -10.32
CA ASN A 218 19.40 -4.81 -9.06
C ASN A 218 18.42 -3.81 -8.42
N ALA A 219 18.50 -2.52 -8.76
CA ALA A 219 17.48 -1.54 -8.38
C ALA A 219 16.16 -1.82 -9.12
N THR A 220 16.24 -2.28 -10.36
CA THR A 220 15.07 -2.57 -11.21
C THR A 220 14.53 -3.99 -11.11
N SER A 221 15.29 -4.89 -10.48
CA SER A 221 14.97 -6.31 -10.29
C SER A 221 15.59 -6.79 -8.97
N SER A 222 14.88 -6.55 -7.87
CA SER A 222 15.46 -6.66 -6.51
C SER A 222 15.37 -8.05 -5.87
N SER A 223 14.68 -9.00 -6.49
CA SER A 223 14.42 -10.32 -5.90
C SER A 223 15.71 -11.09 -5.55
N THR A 224 16.71 -11.05 -6.43
CA THR A 224 17.99 -11.75 -6.24
C THR A 224 18.81 -11.13 -5.10
N ILE A 225 18.98 -9.80 -5.09
CA ILE A 225 19.69 -9.10 -4.01
C ILE A 225 18.98 -9.32 -2.66
N ASN A 226 17.64 -9.30 -2.65
CA ASN A 226 16.85 -9.60 -1.46
C ASN A 226 17.13 -11.01 -0.95
N SER A 227 17.11 -12.02 -1.83
CA SER A 227 17.39 -13.40 -1.45
C SER A 227 18.77 -13.56 -0.79
N ILE A 228 19.81 -12.92 -1.36
CA ILE A 228 21.18 -12.97 -0.81
C ILE A 228 21.22 -12.33 0.57
N VAL A 229 20.71 -11.10 0.72
CA VAL A 229 20.78 -10.38 1.98
C VAL A 229 19.91 -11.04 3.04
N TYR A 230 18.71 -11.54 2.70
CA TYR A 230 17.83 -12.24 3.63
C TYR A 230 18.49 -13.50 4.18
N SER A 231 19.16 -14.26 3.31
CA SER A 231 19.88 -15.47 3.73
C SER A 231 20.98 -15.15 4.72
N LYS A 232 21.78 -14.10 4.46
CA LYS A 232 22.82 -13.64 5.39
C LYS A 232 22.25 -13.11 6.69
N LEU A 233 21.18 -12.31 6.65
CA LEU A 233 20.54 -11.80 7.87
C LEU A 233 19.96 -12.91 8.74
N ARG A 234 19.34 -13.94 8.15
CA ARG A 234 18.85 -15.10 8.91
C ARG A 234 19.99 -15.90 9.55
N GLU A 235 21.10 -16.09 8.83
CA GLU A 235 22.32 -16.68 9.39
C GLU A 235 22.85 -15.84 10.56
N TYR A 236 22.96 -14.52 10.38
CA TYR A 236 23.41 -13.59 11.41
C TYR A 236 22.47 -13.57 12.61
N ALA A 237 21.16 -13.72 12.40
CA ALA A 237 20.19 -13.81 13.48
C ALA A 237 20.48 -15.00 14.41
N LEU A 238 20.77 -16.17 13.83
CA LEU A 238 21.14 -17.37 14.59
C LEU A 238 22.46 -17.17 15.35
N ILE A 239 23.46 -16.56 14.70
CA ILE A 239 24.76 -16.27 15.31
C ILE A 239 24.61 -15.32 16.50
N LEU A 240 23.93 -14.18 16.32
CA LEU A 240 23.74 -13.18 17.35
C LEU A 240 22.93 -13.72 18.54
N ARG A 241 21.86 -14.49 18.28
CA ARG A 241 21.07 -15.12 19.35
C ARG A 241 21.89 -16.13 20.16
N LYS A 242 22.73 -16.94 19.48
CA LYS A 242 23.66 -17.86 20.16
C LYS A 242 24.68 -17.10 21.01
N MET A 243 25.20 -15.98 20.51
CA MET A 243 26.12 -15.11 21.24
C MET A 243 25.45 -14.50 22.48
N MET A 244 24.25 -13.94 22.35
CA MET A 244 23.49 -13.36 23.46
C MET A 244 23.18 -14.36 24.59
N ARG A 245 22.98 -15.63 24.24
CA ARG A 245 22.72 -16.71 25.22
C ARG A 245 23.99 -17.30 25.83
N SER A 246 25.17 -16.94 25.32
CA SER A 246 26.45 -17.44 25.83
C SER A 246 26.94 -16.57 26.99
N PRO A 247 27.20 -17.15 28.18
CA PRO A 247 27.67 -16.39 29.34
C PRO A 247 29.08 -15.82 29.17
N LYS A 248 29.79 -16.22 28.11
CA LYS A 248 31.16 -15.76 27.79
C LYS A 248 31.20 -14.55 26.84
N THR A 249 30.06 -14.18 26.26
CA THR A 249 30.00 -13.11 25.26
C THR A 249 29.95 -11.75 25.93
N THR A 250 30.83 -10.84 25.52
CA THR A 250 30.81 -9.44 25.98
C THR A 250 30.04 -8.54 25.02
N ALA A 251 29.54 -7.41 25.51
CA ALA A 251 28.86 -6.40 24.67
C ALA A 251 29.77 -5.84 23.55
N GLU A 252 31.08 -5.74 23.82
CA GLU A 252 32.07 -5.31 22.83
C GLU A 252 32.23 -6.34 21.70
N GLN A 253 32.32 -7.63 22.04
CA GLN A 253 32.39 -8.71 21.05
C GLN A 253 31.13 -8.75 20.16
N LEU A 254 29.96 -8.54 20.77
CA LEU A 254 28.68 -8.47 20.07
C LEU A 254 28.65 -7.29 19.09
N SER A 255 29.04 -6.10 19.56
CA SER A 255 29.10 -4.89 18.75
C SER A 255 30.07 -5.03 17.57
N HIS A 256 31.28 -5.56 17.83
CA HIS A 256 32.27 -5.81 16.80
C HIS A 256 31.80 -6.84 15.76
N THR A 257 31.08 -7.87 16.20
CA THR A 257 30.50 -8.88 15.30
C THR A 257 29.42 -8.29 14.42
N LYS A 258 28.49 -7.51 14.99
CA LYS A 258 27.44 -6.80 14.23
C LYS A 258 28.05 -5.86 13.18
N VAL A 259 29.12 -5.13 13.51
CA VAL A 259 29.81 -4.25 12.54
C VAL A 259 30.33 -5.03 11.34
N LYS A 260 30.89 -6.23 11.54
CA LYS A 260 31.31 -7.11 10.43
C LYS A 260 30.12 -7.56 9.58
N MET A 261 29.02 -7.96 10.22
CA MET A 261 27.78 -8.36 9.55
C MET A 261 27.21 -7.24 8.67
N VAL A 262 27.13 -6.01 9.21
CA VAL A 262 26.68 -4.83 8.45
C VAL A 262 27.65 -4.50 7.31
N LYS A 263 28.96 -4.66 7.51
CA LYS A 263 29.97 -4.47 6.45
C LYS A 263 29.81 -5.47 5.30
N ASP A 264 29.49 -6.72 5.59
CA ASP A 264 29.21 -7.73 4.58
C ASP A 264 27.99 -7.33 3.75
N ILE A 265 26.91 -6.86 4.40
CA ILE A 265 25.74 -6.34 3.69
C ILE A 265 26.09 -5.12 2.85
N TYR A 266 26.82 -4.15 3.42
CA TYR A 266 27.27 -2.96 2.69
C TYR A 266 28.06 -3.33 1.43
N THR A 267 28.88 -4.37 1.51
CA THR A 267 29.64 -4.89 0.37
C THR A 267 28.71 -5.46 -0.71
N VAL A 268 27.72 -6.29 -0.34
CA VAL A 268 26.71 -6.79 -1.29
C VAL A 268 25.96 -5.64 -1.96
N LEU A 269 25.47 -4.66 -1.18
CA LEU A 269 24.75 -3.51 -1.71
C LEU A 269 25.63 -2.67 -2.65
N THR A 270 26.89 -2.42 -2.27
CA THR A 270 27.83 -1.62 -3.09
C THR A 270 28.14 -2.30 -4.43
N LEU A 271 28.34 -3.62 -4.42
CA LEU A 271 28.63 -4.39 -5.63
C LEU A 271 27.41 -4.55 -6.56
N THR A 272 26.20 -4.42 -6.04
CA THR A 272 24.95 -4.65 -6.79
C THR A 272 24.24 -3.37 -7.20
N LEU A 273 24.34 -2.30 -6.40
CA LEU A 273 23.70 -1.00 -6.62
C LEU A 273 24.69 0.11 -6.98
N GLY A 274 25.99 -0.11 -6.80
CA GLY A 274 27.05 0.89 -6.95
C GLY A 274 27.35 1.63 -5.63
N PRO A 275 28.52 2.29 -5.52
CA PRO A 275 28.84 3.10 -4.34
C PRO A 275 27.97 4.38 -4.32
N PRO A 276 27.19 4.62 -3.26
CA PRO A 276 26.36 5.83 -3.19
C PRO A 276 27.25 7.08 -3.02
N PRO A 277 26.85 8.24 -3.58
CA PRO A 277 27.47 9.52 -3.25
C PRO A 277 27.50 9.77 -1.73
N SER A 278 28.60 10.31 -1.22
CA SER A 278 28.73 10.64 0.19
C SER A 278 27.69 11.70 0.60
N ALA A 279 26.98 11.48 1.70
CA ALA A 279 25.96 12.39 2.22
C ALA A 279 26.52 13.76 2.62
N THR A 280 27.82 13.85 2.90
CA THR A 280 28.50 15.04 3.42
C THR A 280 29.50 15.65 2.46
N GLU A 281 29.84 14.98 1.37
CA GLU A 281 30.72 15.55 0.34
C GLU A 281 29.91 16.22 -0.75
N LYS A 282 30.52 17.23 -1.38
CA LYS A 282 29.86 17.97 -2.45
C LYS A 282 29.85 17.15 -3.72
N PHE A 283 28.71 17.11 -4.39
CA PHE A 283 28.61 16.74 -5.79
C PHE A 283 28.42 17.98 -6.65
N THR A 284 28.71 17.85 -7.94
CA THR A 284 28.38 18.85 -8.96
C THR A 284 27.25 18.33 -9.83
N TRP A 285 26.18 19.11 -9.94
CA TRP A 285 25.06 18.82 -10.82
C TRP A 285 24.93 19.90 -11.89
N THR A 286 25.21 19.51 -13.14
CA THR A 286 25.08 20.37 -14.32
C THR A 286 23.81 20.00 -15.08
N PHE A 287 23.01 21.00 -15.46
CA PHE A 287 21.76 20.81 -16.19
C PHE A 287 21.42 22.03 -17.05
N ALA A 288 20.51 21.87 -18.00
CA ALA A 288 19.91 22.99 -18.72
C ALA A 288 18.57 23.35 -18.07
N ASP A 289 18.32 24.63 -17.81
CA ASP A 289 16.97 25.09 -17.44
C ASP A 289 16.02 25.10 -18.66
N LYS A 290 14.73 25.35 -18.43
CA LYS A 290 13.69 25.40 -19.47
C LYS A 290 13.94 26.42 -20.60
N ASN A 291 14.86 27.36 -20.41
CA ASN A 291 15.25 28.32 -21.44
C ASN A 291 16.51 27.87 -22.21
N GLY A 292 16.99 26.65 -21.97
CA GLY A 292 18.22 26.11 -22.56
C GLY A 292 19.50 26.65 -21.94
N LYS A 293 19.42 27.39 -20.82
CA LYS A 293 20.63 27.93 -20.18
C LYS A 293 21.28 26.87 -19.30
N ALA A 294 22.56 26.58 -19.57
CA ALA A 294 23.37 25.72 -18.70
C ALA A 294 23.51 26.34 -17.30
N ARG A 295 23.28 25.51 -16.28
CA ARG A 295 23.43 25.82 -14.87
C ARG A 295 24.26 24.72 -14.20
N GLU A 296 24.90 25.11 -13.12
CA GLU A 296 25.67 24.23 -12.26
C GLU A 296 25.30 24.49 -10.81
N VAL A 297 25.12 23.42 -10.04
CA VAL A 297 24.90 23.46 -8.60
C VAL A 297 25.94 22.57 -7.93
N GLN A 298 26.70 23.12 -6.98
CA GLN A 298 27.62 22.38 -6.14
C GLN A 298 27.10 22.36 -4.71
N THR A 299 26.78 21.19 -4.19
CA THR A 299 26.16 21.02 -2.88
C THR A 299 26.36 19.60 -2.36
N THR A 300 26.09 19.36 -1.08
CA THR A 300 26.02 18.00 -0.52
C THR A 300 24.62 17.43 -0.64
N PRO A 301 24.43 16.09 -0.59
CA PRO A 301 23.08 15.49 -0.55
C PRO A 301 22.20 16.01 0.59
N LEU A 302 22.77 16.25 1.78
CA LEU A 302 22.06 16.80 2.94
C LEU A 302 21.61 18.25 2.72
N GLU A 303 22.45 19.08 2.13
CA GLU A 303 22.09 20.47 1.79
C GLU A 303 21.06 20.52 0.66
N PHE A 304 21.20 19.67 -0.37
CA PHE A 304 20.25 19.57 -1.47
C PHE A 304 18.84 19.22 -0.99
N ALA A 305 18.72 18.32 -0.01
CA ALA A 305 17.44 18.00 0.62
C ALA A 305 16.85 19.14 1.46
N LYS A 306 17.71 19.97 2.08
CA LYS A 306 17.28 21.15 2.86
C LYS A 306 16.73 22.26 1.98
N ASP A 307 17.32 22.42 0.81
CA ASP A 307 17.11 23.55 -0.09
C ASP A 307 16.21 23.20 -1.29
N ILE A 308 15.06 22.59 -1.04
CA ILE A 308 14.05 22.25 -2.07
C ILE A 308 12.97 23.34 -2.24
N TYR A 309 13.14 24.51 -1.61
CA TYR A 309 12.15 25.60 -1.58
C TYR A 309 12.04 26.37 -2.90
N SER A 310 10.82 26.72 -3.31
CA SER A 310 10.55 27.75 -4.31
C SER A 310 9.54 28.78 -3.75
N ALA A 311 9.65 30.05 -4.17
CA ALA A 311 8.69 31.09 -3.73
C ALA A 311 7.25 30.81 -4.19
N GLU A 312 7.11 30.05 -5.29
CA GLU A 312 5.84 29.63 -5.89
C GLU A 312 5.30 28.35 -5.22
N PHE A 313 6.14 27.62 -4.47
CA PHE A 313 5.79 26.31 -3.92
C PHE A 313 6.53 25.99 -2.62
N ARG A 314 5.75 25.94 -1.54
CA ARG A 314 6.24 25.87 -0.17
C ARG A 314 6.49 24.43 0.30
N VAL A 315 7.27 23.66 -0.45
CA VAL A 315 7.86 22.43 0.11
C VAL A 315 9.29 22.75 0.52
N THR A 316 9.52 22.75 1.83
CA THR A 316 10.82 22.89 2.47
C THR A 316 11.18 21.59 3.17
N HIS A 317 12.42 21.43 3.63
CA HIS A 317 12.76 20.34 4.55
C HIS A 317 11.91 20.34 5.83
N SER A 318 11.54 21.53 6.33
CA SER A 318 10.57 21.66 7.42
C SER A 318 9.19 21.12 7.01
N THR A 319 8.75 21.38 5.78
CA THR A 319 7.50 20.81 5.25
C THR A 319 7.56 19.28 5.23
N ILE A 320 8.61 18.68 4.66
CA ILE A 320 8.79 17.21 4.62
C ILE A 320 8.78 16.64 6.05
N THR A 321 9.52 17.27 6.96
CA THR A 321 9.62 16.82 8.36
C THR A 321 8.28 16.93 9.10
N ASN A 322 7.48 17.95 8.79
CA ASN A 322 6.19 18.21 9.45
C ASN A 322 5.00 17.58 8.72
N MET A 323 5.21 16.91 7.59
CA MET A 323 4.16 16.10 6.97
C MET A 323 3.79 14.94 7.89
N VAL A 324 2.51 14.64 7.91
CA VAL A 324 1.92 13.60 8.77
C VAL A 324 1.07 12.65 7.94
N SER A 325 1.05 11.39 8.35
CA SER A 325 0.20 10.37 7.74
C SER A 325 -1.18 10.41 8.38
N LEU A 326 -2.20 10.78 7.61
CA LEU A 326 -3.58 10.45 7.94
C LEU A 326 -3.86 9.03 7.47
N VAL A 327 -4.58 8.27 8.27
CA VAL A 327 -5.08 6.96 7.87
C VAL A 327 -6.58 6.85 8.06
N ASN A 328 -7.20 5.97 7.28
CA ASN A 328 -8.58 5.53 7.51
C ASN A 328 -8.56 4.04 7.82
N ASP A 329 -8.47 3.74 9.12
CA ASP A 329 -8.57 2.39 9.66
C ASP A 329 -9.87 2.26 10.48
N PRO A 330 -10.96 1.74 9.88
CA PRO A 330 -12.25 1.61 10.56
C PRO A 330 -12.27 0.52 11.64
N ARG A 331 -11.17 -0.20 11.89
CA ARG A 331 -11.06 -1.16 13.00
C ARG A 331 -10.81 -0.48 14.35
N ASN A 332 -10.28 0.74 14.31
CA ASN A 332 -9.85 1.52 15.46
C ASN A 332 -10.67 2.81 15.55
N ASP A 333 -10.77 3.39 16.74
CA ASP A 333 -11.47 4.66 16.95
C ASP A 333 -10.85 5.76 16.08
N TYR A 334 -11.68 6.59 15.45
CA TYR A 334 -11.21 7.78 14.77
C TYR A 334 -10.71 8.83 15.77
N MET A 335 -9.89 9.76 15.28
CA MET A 335 -9.21 10.80 16.08
C MET A 335 -8.27 10.24 17.15
N SER A 336 -7.75 9.02 16.91
CA SER A 336 -6.70 8.39 17.69
C SER A 336 -5.36 8.44 16.95
N LEU A 337 -4.27 8.49 17.72
CA LEU A 337 -2.93 8.31 17.19
C LEU A 337 -2.60 6.81 17.20
N LEU A 338 -2.17 6.26 16.07
CA LEU A 338 -1.77 4.85 15.93
C LEU A 338 -0.27 4.76 15.63
N THR A 339 0.33 3.63 15.99
CA THR A 339 1.69 3.24 15.59
C THR A 339 1.73 1.73 15.38
N VAL A 340 2.67 1.24 14.58
CA VAL A 340 2.92 -0.20 14.41
C VAL A 340 4.22 -0.53 15.11
N ASP A 341 4.15 -1.42 16.10
CA ASP A 341 5.30 -1.83 16.90
C ASP A 341 6.41 -2.38 16.00
N ARG A 342 7.65 -1.96 16.28
CA ARG A 342 8.89 -2.39 15.58
C ARG A 342 8.93 -2.12 14.08
N LEU A 343 7.95 -1.43 13.48
CA LEU A 343 8.02 -1.03 12.08
C LEU A 343 8.97 0.16 11.93
N GLY A 344 10.03 0.01 11.13
CA GLY A 344 11.01 1.07 10.92
C GLY A 344 12.17 0.67 10.03
N ASN A 345 13.10 1.60 9.82
CA ASN A 345 14.33 1.37 9.06
C ASN A 345 15.59 1.89 9.75
N VAL A 346 15.58 3.10 10.31
CA VAL A 346 16.76 3.70 10.96
C VAL A 346 16.66 3.54 12.47
N VAL A 347 17.68 2.94 13.10
CA VAL A 347 17.77 2.80 14.56
C VAL A 347 17.85 4.19 15.20
N GLY A 348 16.96 4.47 16.15
CA GLY A 348 16.83 5.80 16.78
C GLY A 348 16.21 6.86 15.87
N GLY A 349 15.69 6.48 14.70
CA GLY A 349 14.91 7.35 13.83
C GLY A 349 13.52 7.65 14.37
N ARG A 350 12.76 8.45 13.62
CA ARG A 350 11.34 8.72 13.89
C ARG A 350 10.55 7.41 13.75
N GLY A 351 9.75 7.10 14.76
CA GLY A 351 8.80 6.00 14.74
C GLY A 351 7.62 6.29 13.80
N ILE A 352 7.00 5.23 13.29
CA ILE A 352 5.82 5.36 12.42
C ILE A 352 4.64 5.89 13.23
N THR A 353 3.97 6.92 12.73
CA THR A 353 2.77 7.44 13.38
C THR A 353 1.67 7.72 12.37
N TYR A 354 0.44 7.40 12.75
CA TYR A 354 -0.75 7.61 11.93
C TYR A 354 -1.82 8.34 12.72
N ILE A 355 -2.41 9.39 12.15
CA ILE A 355 -3.61 10.01 12.70
C ILE A 355 -4.82 9.31 12.06
N ASN A 356 -5.53 8.49 12.83
CA ASN A 356 -6.71 7.81 12.31
C ASN A 356 -7.88 8.79 12.16
N VAL A 357 -8.47 8.87 10.98
CA VAL A 357 -9.57 9.78 10.66
C VAL A 357 -10.62 9.08 9.80
N ALA A 358 -11.84 9.60 9.85
CA ALA A 358 -12.88 9.23 8.90
C ALA A 358 -12.49 9.67 7.47
N MET A 359 -13.00 8.94 6.48
CA MET A 359 -12.60 9.11 5.08
C MET A 359 -12.95 10.51 4.52
N ASP A 360 -14.02 11.13 5.01
CA ASP A 360 -14.40 12.50 4.67
C ASP A 360 -13.31 13.53 5.07
N LYS A 361 -12.73 13.39 6.26
CA LYS A 361 -11.62 14.22 6.73
C LYS A 361 -10.34 13.95 5.93
N LEU A 362 -10.07 12.68 5.59
CA LEU A 362 -8.92 12.31 4.75
C LEU A 362 -9.02 12.92 3.35
N LYS A 363 -10.18 12.75 2.67
CA LYS A 363 -10.48 13.35 1.37
C LYS A 363 -10.39 14.87 1.41
N SER A 364 -10.95 15.50 2.46
CA SER A 364 -10.90 16.96 2.64
C SER A 364 -9.47 17.49 2.78
N ALA A 365 -8.61 16.79 3.52
CA ALA A 365 -7.19 17.14 3.63
C ALA A 365 -6.45 17.00 2.29
N CYS A 366 -6.75 15.95 1.52
CA CYS A 366 -6.21 15.77 0.16
C CYS A 366 -6.63 16.93 -0.77
N VAL A 367 -7.91 17.31 -0.77
CA VAL A 367 -8.41 18.46 -1.55
C VAL A 367 -7.71 19.75 -1.12
N ALA A 368 -7.50 19.96 0.18
CA ALA A 368 -6.81 21.14 0.70
C ALA A 368 -5.35 21.21 0.22
N MET A 369 -4.63 20.08 0.23
CA MET A 369 -3.28 19.97 -0.34
C MET A 369 -3.26 20.31 -1.84
N LEU A 370 -4.17 19.73 -2.63
CA LEU A 370 -4.27 19.98 -4.06
C LEU A 370 -4.61 21.45 -4.37
N LYS A 371 -5.48 22.09 -3.58
CA LYS A 371 -5.77 23.53 -3.65
C LYS A 371 -4.56 24.39 -3.30
N ALA A 372 -3.71 23.93 -2.37
CA ALA A 372 -2.42 24.54 -2.08
C ALA A 372 -1.36 24.25 -3.16
N GLY A 373 -1.75 23.54 -4.23
CA GLY A 373 -0.89 23.15 -5.34
C GLY A 373 -0.03 21.93 -5.06
N GLN A 374 -0.08 21.34 -3.87
CA GLN A 374 0.82 20.26 -3.48
C GLN A 374 0.25 18.87 -3.86
N PRO A 375 1.05 18.01 -4.51
CA PRO A 375 0.65 16.63 -4.75
C PRO A 375 0.64 15.84 -3.42
N VAL A 376 -0.14 14.77 -3.36
CA VAL A 376 -0.38 14.01 -2.12
C VAL A 376 0.08 12.58 -2.28
N PHE A 377 1.05 12.15 -1.47
CA PHE A 377 1.37 10.73 -1.34
C PHE A 377 0.18 10.01 -0.71
N PHE A 378 -0.19 8.84 -1.23
CA PHE A 378 -1.21 8.00 -0.62
C PHE A 378 -0.88 6.51 -0.74
N GLY A 379 -1.39 5.74 0.22
CA GLY A 379 -1.24 4.28 0.32
C GLY A 379 -2.58 3.58 0.16
N CYS A 380 -2.61 2.50 -0.63
CA CYS A 380 -3.84 1.80 -1.01
C CYS A 380 -3.61 0.30 -1.26
N ASP A 381 -4.70 -0.45 -1.47
CA ASP A 381 -4.65 -1.81 -2.02
C ASP A 381 -4.87 -1.78 -3.54
N VAL A 382 -3.80 -1.51 -4.29
CA VAL A 382 -3.89 -1.29 -5.76
C VAL A 382 -4.32 -2.53 -6.53
N GLY A 383 -4.24 -3.73 -5.94
CA GLY A 383 -4.61 -4.98 -6.60
C GLY A 383 -6.12 -5.23 -6.66
N LYS A 384 -6.91 -4.48 -5.87
CA LYS A 384 -8.37 -4.63 -5.78
C LYS A 384 -9.04 -3.73 -6.81
N PHE A 385 -9.91 -4.31 -7.63
CA PHE A 385 -10.78 -3.54 -8.53
C PHE A 385 -10.05 -2.47 -9.36
N SER A 386 -8.88 -2.85 -9.87
CA SER A 386 -7.96 -1.98 -10.59
C SER A 386 -7.50 -2.68 -11.87
N ASN A 387 -7.36 -1.92 -12.95
CA ASN A 387 -6.84 -2.42 -14.22
C ASN A 387 -5.67 -1.57 -14.69
N THR A 388 -4.49 -2.20 -14.74
CA THR A 388 -3.23 -1.54 -15.11
C THR A 388 -3.20 -1.06 -16.56
N ALA A 389 -3.80 -1.80 -17.49
CA ALA A 389 -3.78 -1.43 -18.91
C ALA A 389 -4.68 -0.21 -19.19
N LEU A 390 -5.86 -0.17 -18.58
CA LEU A 390 -6.80 0.94 -18.72
C LEU A 390 -6.43 2.13 -17.83
N GLY A 391 -5.70 1.92 -16.74
CA GLY A 391 -5.42 2.96 -15.76
C GLY A 391 -6.65 3.35 -14.94
N VAL A 392 -7.54 2.40 -14.65
CA VAL A 392 -8.83 2.66 -13.96
C VAL A 392 -8.91 1.88 -12.66
N MET A 393 -9.33 2.57 -11.59
CA MET A 393 -9.65 2.01 -10.28
C MET A 393 -11.11 2.34 -9.94
N ASP A 394 -11.97 1.32 -10.00
CA ASP A 394 -13.43 1.46 -9.89
C ASP A 394 -14.04 0.16 -9.34
N LEU A 395 -14.97 0.26 -8.38
CA LEU A 395 -15.64 -0.91 -7.78
C LEU A 395 -16.44 -1.69 -8.84
N ASP A 396 -16.98 -1.00 -9.84
CA ASP A 396 -17.79 -1.59 -10.92
C ASP A 396 -16.94 -2.11 -12.09
N LEU A 397 -15.61 -2.13 -11.93
CA LEU A 397 -14.66 -2.46 -13.00
C LEU A 397 -14.77 -3.92 -13.45
N ILE A 398 -15.04 -4.85 -12.53
CA ILE A 398 -15.11 -6.29 -12.78
C ILE A 398 -16.43 -6.83 -12.27
N ASP A 399 -17.24 -7.37 -13.18
CA ASP A 399 -18.58 -7.88 -12.89
C ASP A 399 -18.54 -9.38 -12.49
N TYR A 400 -18.09 -9.65 -11.26
CA TYR A 400 -18.01 -11.00 -10.72
C TYR A 400 -19.39 -11.63 -10.52
N GLU A 401 -20.41 -10.83 -10.21
CA GLU A 401 -21.78 -11.32 -10.03
C GLU A 401 -22.33 -11.82 -11.37
N LEU A 402 -22.13 -11.08 -12.47
CA LEU A 402 -22.43 -11.56 -13.81
C LEU A 402 -21.66 -12.83 -14.16
N GLY A 403 -20.37 -12.94 -13.81
CA GLY A 403 -19.57 -14.11 -14.14
C GLY A 403 -19.99 -15.37 -13.38
N PHE A 404 -20.07 -15.25 -12.06
CA PHE A 404 -20.09 -16.38 -11.13
C PHE A 404 -21.37 -16.49 -10.28
N ASN A 405 -22.31 -15.55 -10.42
CA ASN A 405 -23.48 -15.39 -9.53
C ASN A 405 -23.08 -15.21 -8.05
N VAL A 406 -21.87 -14.71 -7.80
CA VAL A 406 -21.35 -14.40 -6.47
C VAL A 406 -20.70 -13.03 -6.48
N GLY A 407 -21.07 -12.19 -5.51
CA GLY A 407 -20.38 -10.93 -5.22
C GLY A 407 -19.13 -11.17 -4.38
N VAL A 408 -18.14 -10.29 -4.52
CA VAL A 408 -16.87 -10.37 -3.75
C VAL A 408 -16.61 -9.13 -2.89
N LEU A 409 -17.58 -8.20 -2.83
CA LEU A 409 -17.54 -6.97 -2.02
C LEU A 409 -18.41 -7.06 -0.75
N GLY A 410 -18.79 -8.27 -0.32
CA GLY A 410 -19.71 -8.47 0.81
C GLY A 410 -19.12 -8.13 2.20
N MET A 411 -17.80 -8.02 2.33
CA MET A 411 -17.14 -7.65 3.59
C MET A 411 -17.00 -6.14 3.71
N SER A 412 -17.16 -5.60 4.92
CA SER A 412 -16.81 -4.21 5.21
C SER A 412 -15.30 -3.98 5.09
N LYS A 413 -14.86 -2.72 4.97
CA LYS A 413 -13.43 -2.37 4.97
C LYS A 413 -12.71 -2.83 6.24
N ALA A 414 -13.36 -2.77 7.40
CA ALA A 414 -12.80 -3.24 8.66
C ALA A 414 -12.60 -4.76 8.65
N ASP A 415 -13.58 -5.51 8.15
CA ASP A 415 -13.51 -6.98 8.09
C ASP A 415 -12.44 -7.45 7.12
N ARG A 416 -12.30 -6.78 5.96
CA ARG A 416 -11.23 -7.09 5.01
C ARG A 416 -9.84 -6.90 5.62
N LEU A 417 -9.65 -5.86 6.43
CA LEU A 417 -8.39 -5.66 7.18
C LEU A 417 -8.20 -6.73 8.27
N ARG A 418 -9.25 -7.07 9.05
CA ARG A 418 -9.15 -8.07 10.13
C ARG A 418 -8.88 -9.49 9.63
N THR A 419 -9.50 -9.86 8.51
CA THR A 419 -9.40 -11.20 7.92
C THR A 419 -8.18 -11.38 7.02
N GLY A 420 -7.48 -10.29 6.68
CA GLY A 420 -6.32 -10.31 5.77
C GLY A 420 -6.71 -10.32 4.28
N GLU A 421 -7.97 -10.08 3.93
CA GLU A 421 -8.41 -9.94 2.53
C GLU A 421 -7.86 -8.67 1.87
N SER A 422 -7.61 -7.62 2.65
CA SER A 422 -7.03 -6.38 2.13
C SER A 422 -6.04 -5.77 3.11
N ALA A 423 -5.05 -5.06 2.57
CA ALA A 423 -4.01 -4.38 3.30
C ALA A 423 -3.43 -3.25 2.45
N MET A 424 -2.61 -2.40 3.06
CA MET A 424 -1.91 -1.37 2.32
C MET A 424 -0.76 -1.99 1.52
N THR A 425 -0.87 -2.04 0.18
CA THR A 425 0.09 -2.75 -0.68
C THR A 425 0.91 -1.83 -1.57
N HIS A 426 0.42 -0.65 -1.95
CA HIS A 426 1.12 0.20 -2.91
C HIS A 426 0.94 1.68 -2.66
N ALA A 427 2.00 2.45 -2.94
CA ALA A 427 2.05 3.90 -2.77
C ALA A 427 2.04 4.62 -4.13
N MET A 428 1.23 5.67 -4.24
CA MET A 428 1.11 6.49 -5.45
C MET A 428 0.93 7.97 -5.06
N VAL A 429 0.71 8.83 -6.05
CA VAL A 429 0.56 10.28 -5.83
C VAL A 429 -0.72 10.82 -6.44
N LEU A 430 -1.54 11.54 -5.66
CA LEU A 430 -2.67 12.32 -6.17
C LEU A 430 -2.17 13.66 -6.71
N THR A 431 -2.63 14.02 -7.91
CA THR A 431 -2.27 15.30 -8.56
C THR A 431 -3.47 16.13 -9.00
N ALA A 432 -4.66 15.55 -9.02
CA ALA A 432 -5.89 16.25 -9.36
C ALA A 432 -7.11 15.55 -8.77
N VAL A 433 -8.21 16.27 -8.72
CA VAL A 433 -9.52 15.77 -8.32
C VAL A 433 -10.60 16.47 -9.15
N HIS A 434 -11.66 15.73 -9.46
CA HIS A 434 -12.87 16.28 -10.03
C HIS A 434 -13.91 16.40 -8.91
N ILE A 435 -14.35 17.63 -8.64
CA ILE A 435 -15.36 17.95 -7.64
C ILE A 435 -16.65 18.28 -8.37
N ASP A 436 -17.76 17.64 -8.00
CA ASP A 436 -19.07 17.99 -8.53
C ASP A 436 -19.48 19.38 -8.05
N GLU A 437 -19.75 20.30 -8.98
CA GLU A 437 -20.01 21.71 -8.66
C GLU A 437 -21.31 21.93 -7.89
N LYS A 438 -22.29 21.02 -8.01
CA LYS A 438 -23.60 21.15 -7.37
C LYS A 438 -23.57 20.68 -5.92
N THR A 439 -22.85 19.60 -5.66
CA THR A 439 -22.81 18.92 -4.36
C THR A 439 -21.55 19.26 -3.55
N GLY A 440 -20.49 19.75 -4.20
CA GLY A 440 -19.19 19.97 -3.60
C GLY A 440 -18.43 18.68 -3.25
N LYS A 441 -18.94 17.51 -3.65
CA LYS A 441 -18.34 16.21 -3.35
C LYS A 441 -17.31 15.81 -4.41
N THR A 442 -16.31 15.04 -3.98
CA THR A 442 -15.30 14.47 -4.88
C THR A 442 -15.92 13.32 -5.70
N VAL A 443 -15.54 13.22 -6.97
CA VAL A 443 -16.11 12.24 -7.92
C VAL A 443 -15.05 11.26 -8.42
N ARG A 444 -13.86 11.77 -8.73
CA ARG A 444 -12.73 10.98 -9.20
C ARG A 444 -11.42 11.73 -8.98
N TRP A 445 -10.34 10.98 -8.89
CA TRP A 445 -9.01 11.44 -8.55
C TRP A 445 -8.03 11.05 -9.65
N ARG A 446 -7.08 11.94 -9.92
CA ARG A 446 -5.97 11.69 -10.83
C ARG A 446 -4.78 11.17 -10.05
N VAL A 447 -4.25 10.05 -10.51
CA VAL A 447 -3.20 9.31 -9.82
C VAL A 447 -1.97 9.20 -10.73
N GLN A 448 -0.83 9.68 -10.25
CA GLN A 448 0.48 9.40 -10.82
C GLN A 448 1.00 8.08 -10.25
N ASN A 449 1.23 7.10 -11.12
CA ASN A 449 1.84 5.83 -10.75
C ASN A 449 3.34 5.83 -11.11
N SER A 450 4.06 4.80 -10.66
CA SER A 450 5.48 4.58 -10.90
C SER A 450 5.75 3.29 -11.66
N TRP A 451 4.93 2.97 -12.66
CA TRP A 451 5.05 1.77 -13.52
C TRP A 451 5.44 2.09 -14.97
N GLY A 452 5.92 3.31 -15.23
CA GLY A 452 6.27 3.80 -16.56
C GLY A 452 5.05 4.22 -17.39
N GLU A 453 5.32 4.78 -18.57
CA GLU A 453 4.30 5.35 -19.45
C GLU A 453 3.40 4.30 -20.13
N ALA A 454 3.80 3.03 -20.14
CA ALA A 454 3.00 1.96 -20.74
C ALA A 454 1.80 1.53 -19.88
N ALA A 455 1.78 1.89 -18.59
CA ALA A 455 0.67 1.61 -17.69
C ALA A 455 -0.35 2.75 -17.72
N GLY A 456 -1.64 2.42 -17.78
CA GLY A 456 -2.73 3.39 -17.87
C GLY A 456 -2.60 4.36 -19.05
N GLU A 457 -3.09 5.58 -18.86
CA GLU A 457 -2.97 6.65 -19.85
C GLU A 457 -1.63 7.37 -19.66
N LYS A 458 -0.57 6.87 -20.29
CA LYS A 458 0.80 7.43 -20.19
C LYS A 458 1.29 7.51 -18.73
N GLY A 459 1.11 6.45 -17.96
CA GLY A 459 1.49 6.38 -16.53
C GLY A 459 0.45 6.93 -15.55
N TRP A 460 -0.66 7.48 -16.07
CA TRP A 460 -1.71 8.09 -15.26
C TRP A 460 -2.90 7.18 -15.08
N PHE A 461 -3.46 7.21 -13.88
CA PHE A 461 -4.65 6.46 -13.51
C PHE A 461 -5.78 7.41 -13.10
N VAL A 462 -7.02 6.93 -13.26
CA VAL A 462 -8.24 7.54 -12.72
C VAL A 462 -8.78 6.61 -11.63
N MET A 463 -8.98 7.19 -10.45
CA MET A 463 -9.57 6.51 -9.31
C MET A 463 -10.94 7.10 -9.01
N LYS A 464 -12.00 6.29 -9.03
CA LYS A 464 -13.32 6.74 -8.57
C LYS A 464 -13.29 7.05 -7.09
N ASP A 465 -14.13 8.01 -6.67
CA ASP A 465 -14.22 8.39 -5.27
C ASP A 465 -14.67 7.25 -4.35
N SER A 466 -15.55 6.36 -4.85
CA SER A 466 -15.99 5.15 -4.14
C SER A 466 -14.88 4.11 -3.98
N TRP A 467 -13.98 3.98 -4.96
CA TRP A 467 -12.81 3.11 -4.83
C TRP A 467 -11.88 3.61 -3.71
N MET A 468 -11.72 4.94 -3.60
CA MET A 468 -10.97 5.55 -2.51
C MET A 468 -11.56 5.23 -1.14
N ASP A 469 -12.90 5.21 -1.00
CA ASP A 469 -13.56 4.81 0.25
C ASP A 469 -13.16 3.41 0.69
N GLU A 470 -13.13 2.45 -0.24
CA GLU A 470 -12.94 1.03 0.07
C GLU A 470 -11.47 0.61 0.18
N PHE A 471 -10.57 1.17 -0.63
CA PHE A 471 -9.22 0.63 -0.84
C PHE A 471 -8.07 1.63 -0.65
N VAL A 472 -8.34 2.91 -0.32
CA VAL A 472 -7.30 3.84 0.15
C VAL A 472 -7.26 3.83 1.67
N TYR A 473 -6.05 3.73 2.23
CA TYR A 473 -5.83 3.60 3.67
C TYR A 473 -5.04 4.75 4.26
N GLN A 474 -4.17 5.41 3.49
CA GLN A 474 -3.28 6.46 3.97
C GLN A 474 -3.21 7.62 2.98
N ALA A 475 -3.12 8.84 3.50
CA ALA A 475 -2.69 10.01 2.76
C ALA A 475 -1.72 10.84 3.62
N VAL A 476 -0.64 11.33 3.01
CA VAL A 476 0.34 12.17 3.69
C VAL A 476 0.09 13.62 3.31
N VAL A 477 -0.09 14.46 4.32
CA VAL A 477 -0.45 15.86 4.15
C VAL A 477 0.41 16.76 5.02
N ASP A 478 0.57 18.02 4.61
CA ASP A 478 1.18 19.04 5.44
C ASP A 478 0.30 19.27 6.67
N VAL A 479 0.90 19.22 7.86
CA VAL A 479 0.19 19.54 9.11
C VAL A 479 -0.55 20.88 9.01
N GLN A 480 -0.04 21.86 8.26
CA GLN A 480 -0.67 23.18 8.12
C GLN A 480 -2.09 23.14 7.56
N VAL A 481 -2.41 22.19 6.67
CA VAL A 481 -3.76 22.08 6.07
C VAL A 481 -4.79 21.46 7.02
N LEU A 482 -4.35 20.90 8.14
CA LEU A 482 -5.22 20.22 9.09
C LEU A 482 -5.93 21.18 10.04
N SER A 483 -7.14 20.80 10.46
CA SER A 483 -7.85 21.49 11.54
C SER A 483 -7.07 21.33 12.86
N LYS A 484 -7.33 22.23 13.82
CA LYS A 484 -6.72 22.14 15.16
C LYS A 484 -7.04 20.81 15.84
N GLU A 485 -8.27 20.34 15.69
CA GLU A 485 -8.76 19.07 16.24
C GLU A 485 -7.90 17.88 15.77
N VAL A 486 -7.62 17.78 14.46
CA VAL A 486 -6.79 16.70 13.89
C VAL A 486 -5.33 16.85 14.33
N LYS A 487 -4.81 18.08 14.38
CA LYS A 487 -3.44 18.36 14.87
C LYS A 487 -3.23 17.93 16.31
N ASP A 488 -4.23 18.14 17.16
CA ASP A 488 -4.14 17.83 18.59
C ASP A 488 -4.02 16.31 18.86
N VAL A 489 -4.40 15.45 17.89
CA VAL A 489 -4.19 14.00 17.97
C VAL A 489 -2.70 13.62 18.08
N LEU A 490 -1.80 14.40 17.47
CA LEU A 490 -0.34 14.16 17.54
C LEU A 490 0.23 14.25 18.97
N LYS A 491 -0.52 14.84 19.91
CA LYS A 491 -0.12 14.96 21.33
C LYS A 491 -0.55 13.75 22.16
N GLN A 492 -1.37 12.87 21.60
CA GLN A 492 -1.85 11.68 22.30
C GLN A 492 -0.73 10.64 22.42
N LYS A 493 -0.90 9.70 23.36
CA LYS A 493 -0.10 8.47 23.36
C LYS A 493 -0.62 7.57 22.23
N PRO A 494 0.25 7.09 21.32
CA PRO A 494 -0.18 6.18 20.25
C PRO A 494 -0.78 4.88 20.81
N VAL A 495 -1.81 4.38 20.13
CA VAL A 495 -2.24 2.97 20.22
C VAL A 495 -1.25 2.13 19.43
N GLU A 496 -0.62 1.19 20.11
CA GLU A 496 0.35 0.27 19.52
C GLU A 496 -0.35 -0.91 18.86
N LEU A 497 -0.22 -1.00 17.53
CA LEU A 497 -0.64 -2.13 16.71
C LEU A 497 0.52 -3.13 16.58
N PRO A 498 0.24 -4.43 16.45
CA PRO A 498 1.30 -5.43 16.32
C PRO A 498 2.06 -5.31 15.00
N LEU A 499 3.31 -5.79 14.95
CA LEU A 499 4.18 -5.75 13.76
C LEU A 499 3.55 -6.35 12.49
N TRP A 500 2.64 -7.30 12.63
CA TRP A 500 1.92 -7.96 11.52
C TRP A 500 0.58 -7.30 11.17
N ASP A 501 0.30 -6.10 11.69
CA ASP A 501 -0.91 -5.36 11.34
C ASP A 501 -0.93 -4.98 9.84
N PRO A 502 -2.08 -5.08 9.14
CA PRO A 502 -2.20 -4.73 7.72
C PRO A 502 -1.98 -3.25 7.40
N MET A 503 -1.94 -2.36 8.40
CA MET A 503 -1.50 -0.95 8.26
C MET A 503 0.03 -0.83 8.28
N GLY A 504 0.72 -1.78 7.64
CA GLY A 504 2.17 -1.94 7.63
C GLY A 504 2.86 -1.26 6.45
N ALA A 505 3.94 -1.87 5.94
CA ALA A 505 4.75 -1.32 4.85
C ALA A 505 4.07 -1.42 3.46
N LEU A 506 4.36 -0.44 2.60
CA LEU A 506 3.87 -0.36 1.22
C LEU A 506 4.87 -0.98 0.23
N ALA A 507 4.55 -2.12 -0.40
CA ALA A 507 5.30 -2.69 -1.54
C ALA A 507 4.57 -3.80 -2.31
#